data_AF-A0A2N5KIW8-F1
#
_entry.id   AF-A0A2N5KIW8-F1
#
_cell.length_a   1.000
_cell.length_b   1.000
_cell.length_c   1.000
_cell.angle_alpha   90.00
_cell.angle_beta   90.00
_cell.angle_gamma   90.00
#
_symmetry.space_group_name_H-M   'P 1'
#
loop_
_entity.id
_entity.type
_entity.pdbx_description
1 polymer ?
#
loop_
_entity_poly.entity_id
_entity_poly.type
_entity_poly.pdbx_seq_one_letter_code
_entity_poly.pdbx_strand_id
1 'polypeptide(L)'
;MGFLDSLSKTLSSGVDRAKFEADKFQRTSRVSGEINNIKSQIDTNIRQLGERALELYQQGSITAPEIASLAQIIAQLRDQQTQKEAELNAANAETFESWQAMQPQASQGTTSQGIPISSEPSTGYTPTTSSSEPSTGYTPTTSSSSSADRSTTPSSAVPSGATHDQSATSAAPSFTGRAYDVSESTDVSGSGLPNNSSVGGQSSAAVKTCPNCSYDVPASAAFCPNCGNRMV
;
A
#
# COMPACT_ATOMS: atom_id res chain seq x y z
N MET A 1 -56.87 9.62 29.21
CA MET A 1 -56.78 8.87 27.93
C MET A 1 -55.62 9.43 27.13
N GLY A 2 -54.43 8.81 27.11
CA GLY A 2 -53.29 9.44 26.39
C GLY A 2 -51.96 8.67 26.32
N PHE A 3 -51.84 7.51 26.95
CA PHE A 3 -50.59 6.73 26.97
C PHE A 3 -50.43 5.83 25.73
N LEU A 4 -51.52 5.24 25.23
CA LEU A 4 -51.50 4.42 24.02
C LEU A 4 -51.21 5.25 22.74
N ASP A 5 -51.66 6.51 22.70
CA ASP A 5 -51.40 7.43 21.59
C ASP A 5 -49.92 7.82 21.52
N SER A 6 -49.28 8.04 22.68
CA SER A 6 -47.85 8.36 22.79
C SER A 6 -46.94 7.15 22.53
N LEU A 7 -47.36 5.94 22.90
CA LEU A 7 -46.68 4.70 22.50
C LEU A 7 -46.80 4.42 21.00
N SER A 8 -47.98 4.62 20.41
CA SER A 8 -48.20 4.51 18.96
C SER A 8 -47.29 5.47 18.17
N LYS A 9 -47.18 6.72 18.63
CA LYS A 9 -46.33 7.75 18.01
C LYS A 9 -44.83 7.46 18.18
N THR A 10 -44.42 6.91 19.32
CA THR A 10 -43.02 6.52 19.58
C THR A 10 -42.63 5.25 18.81
N LEU A 11 -43.55 4.30 18.65
CA LEU A 11 -43.33 3.10 17.83
C LEU A 11 -43.22 3.46 16.35
N SER A 12 -44.09 4.36 15.87
CA SER A 12 -44.03 4.85 14.47
C SER A 12 -42.73 5.61 14.20
N SER A 13 -42.29 6.49 15.12
CA SER A 13 -41.01 7.21 14.99
C SER A 13 -39.77 6.31 15.19
N GLY A 14 -39.88 5.21 15.92
CA GLY A 14 -38.81 4.21 16.06
C GLY A 14 -38.56 3.41 14.78
N VAL A 15 -39.60 3.08 14.03
CA VAL A 15 -39.50 2.37 12.74
C VAL A 15 -38.84 3.26 11.67
N ASP A 16 -39.22 4.54 11.60
CA ASP A 16 -38.60 5.48 10.66
C ASP A 16 -37.13 5.76 10.99
N ARG A 17 -36.80 5.85 12.28
CA ARG A 17 -35.42 6.00 12.73
C ARG A 17 -34.56 4.78 12.39
N ALA A 18 -35.07 3.57 12.60
CA ALA A 18 -34.35 2.35 12.23
C ALA A 18 -34.12 2.25 10.71
N LYS A 19 -35.12 2.62 9.90
CA LYS A 19 -34.99 2.64 8.43
C LYS A 19 -33.98 3.68 7.97
N PHE A 20 -33.97 4.86 8.59
CA PHE A 20 -33.00 5.91 8.32
C PHE A 20 -31.58 5.52 8.74
N GLU A 21 -31.41 4.92 9.92
CA GLU A 21 -30.10 4.45 10.41
C GLU A 21 -29.55 3.31 9.55
N ALA A 22 -30.41 2.40 9.06
CA ALA A 22 -30.03 1.35 8.12
C ALA A 22 -29.58 1.91 6.76
N ASP A 23 -30.35 2.85 6.17
CA ASP A 23 -30.00 3.50 4.91
C ASP A 23 -28.71 4.33 5.04
N LYS A 24 -28.53 5.04 6.16
CA LYS A 24 -27.28 5.75 6.49
C LYS A 24 -26.09 4.78 6.57
N PHE A 25 -26.25 3.66 7.27
CA PHE A 25 -25.19 2.66 7.37
C PHE A 25 -24.84 2.08 5.99
N GLN A 26 -25.83 1.77 5.17
CA GLN A 26 -25.60 1.23 3.83
C GLN A 26 -24.86 2.23 2.93
N ARG A 27 -25.26 3.51 2.95
CA ARG A 27 -24.57 4.57 2.21
C ARG A 27 -23.15 4.77 2.72
N THR A 28 -22.97 4.82 4.04
CA THR A 28 -21.65 4.99 4.66
C THR A 28 -20.73 3.82 4.34
N SER A 29 -21.24 2.58 4.37
CA SER A 29 -20.48 1.39 4.02
C SER A 29 -20.04 1.40 2.56
N ARG A 30 -20.94 1.76 1.64
CA ARG A 30 -20.61 1.91 0.21
C ARG A 30 -19.53 2.96 -0.02
N VAL A 31 -19.74 4.17 0.49
CA VAL A 31 -18.78 5.29 0.34
C VAL A 31 -17.45 4.97 1.01
N SER A 32 -17.44 4.29 2.17
CA SER A 32 -16.19 3.85 2.81
C SER A 32 -15.44 2.85 1.95
N GLY A 33 -16.15 1.94 1.27
CA GLY A 33 -15.56 1.03 0.30
C GLY A 33 -14.93 1.75 -0.89
N GLU A 34 -15.64 2.74 -1.45
CA GLU A 34 -15.13 3.59 -2.54
C GLU A 34 -13.90 4.41 -2.12
N ILE A 35 -13.92 5.01 -0.92
CA ILE A 35 -12.77 5.73 -0.37
C ILE A 35 -11.55 4.81 -0.26
N ASN A 36 -11.71 3.60 0.25
CA ASN A 36 -10.60 2.66 0.39
C ASN A 36 -10.06 2.18 -0.96
N ASN A 37 -10.95 1.98 -1.94
CA ASN A 37 -10.55 1.65 -3.31
C ASN A 37 -9.73 2.80 -3.93
N ILE A 38 -10.21 4.04 -3.83
CA ILE A 38 -9.51 5.22 -4.35
C ILE A 38 -8.16 5.42 -3.65
N LYS A 39 -8.09 5.24 -2.32
CA LYS A 39 -6.81 5.31 -1.57
C LYS A 39 -5.78 4.32 -2.11
N SER A 40 -6.17 3.06 -2.30
CA SER A 40 -5.31 2.03 -2.90
C SER A 40 -4.81 2.41 -4.30
N GLN A 41 -5.69 3.00 -5.13
CA GLN A 41 -5.30 3.50 -6.45
C GLN A 41 -4.29 4.65 -6.34
N ILE A 42 -4.50 5.60 -5.44
CA ILE A 42 -3.57 6.71 -5.18
C ILE A 42 -2.20 6.16 -4.75
N ASP A 43 -2.16 5.26 -3.78
CA ASP A 43 -0.91 4.67 -3.28
C ASP A 43 -0.15 3.88 -4.36
N THR A 44 -0.88 3.24 -5.28
CA THR A 44 -0.28 2.55 -6.43
C THR A 44 0.34 3.55 -7.40
N ASN A 45 -0.38 4.63 -7.73
CA ASN A 45 0.11 5.65 -8.65
C ASN A 45 1.28 6.45 -8.05
N ILE A 46 1.26 6.72 -6.74
CA ILE A 46 2.40 7.36 -6.05
C ILE A 46 3.65 6.49 -6.11
N ARG A 47 3.52 5.18 -5.91
CA ARG A 47 4.66 4.25 -6.04
C ARG A 47 5.23 4.25 -7.47
N GLN A 48 4.38 4.13 -8.48
CA GLN A 48 4.79 4.20 -9.89
C GLN A 48 5.44 5.54 -10.24
N LEU A 49 4.89 6.65 -9.74
CA LEU A 49 5.46 7.97 -9.91
C LEU A 49 6.85 8.06 -9.27
N GLY A 50 7.02 7.54 -8.05
CA GLY A 50 8.30 7.51 -7.36
C GLY A 50 9.37 6.70 -8.11
N GLU A 51 9.01 5.53 -8.65
CA GLU A 51 9.91 4.70 -9.46
C GLU A 51 10.39 5.44 -10.72
N ARG A 52 9.47 6.06 -11.46
CA ARG A 52 9.81 6.85 -12.66
C ARG A 52 10.59 8.11 -12.34
N ALA A 53 10.26 8.79 -11.23
CA ALA A 53 11.01 9.97 -10.79
C ALA A 53 12.46 9.62 -10.41
N LEU A 54 12.68 8.48 -9.76
CA LEU A 54 14.01 8.00 -9.39
C LEU A 54 14.81 7.59 -10.63
N GLU A 55 14.16 6.98 -11.63
CA GLU A 55 14.75 6.67 -12.94
C GLU A 55 15.21 7.96 -13.66
N LEU A 56 14.32 8.96 -13.76
CA LEU A 56 14.62 10.24 -14.41
C LEU A 56 15.69 11.05 -13.65
N TYR A 57 15.72 10.98 -12.33
CA TYR A 57 16.76 11.59 -11.51
C TYR A 57 18.14 10.96 -11.79
N GLN A 58 18.22 9.62 -11.85
CA GLN A 58 19.46 8.93 -12.19
C GLN A 58 19.95 9.25 -13.61
N GLN A 59 19.02 9.48 -14.54
CA GLN A 59 19.32 9.95 -15.90
C GLN A 59 19.72 11.43 -15.96
N GLY A 60 19.64 12.16 -14.84
CA GLY A 60 19.94 13.59 -14.76
C GLY A 60 18.88 14.48 -15.42
N SER A 61 17.72 13.93 -15.80
CA SER A 61 16.63 14.67 -16.45
C SER A 61 15.86 15.56 -15.48
N ILE A 62 15.81 15.17 -14.20
CA ILE A 62 15.22 15.97 -13.12
C ILE A 62 16.31 16.31 -12.11
N THR A 63 16.65 17.61 -12.01
CA THR A 63 17.67 18.13 -11.08
C THR A 63 17.03 19.03 -10.04
N ALA A 64 16.11 18.49 -9.24
CA ALA A 64 15.55 19.20 -8.09
C ALA A 64 16.28 18.77 -6.81
N PRO A 65 16.77 19.71 -5.97
CA PRO A 65 17.50 19.38 -4.74
C PRO A 65 16.63 18.63 -3.73
N GLU A 66 15.31 18.85 -3.73
CA GLU A 66 14.36 18.11 -2.87
C GLU A 66 14.21 16.64 -3.28
N ILE A 67 14.30 16.34 -4.58
CA ILE A 67 14.27 14.95 -5.06
C ILE A 67 15.60 14.26 -4.76
N ALA A 68 16.71 14.99 -4.86
CA ALA A 68 18.03 14.47 -4.51
C ALA A 68 18.10 14.04 -3.02
N SER A 69 17.54 14.83 -2.10
CA SER A 69 17.53 14.48 -0.67
C SER A 69 16.67 13.25 -0.38
N LEU A 70 15.49 13.15 -1.01
CA LEU A 70 14.64 11.96 -0.89
C LEU A 70 15.32 10.71 -1.48
N ALA A 71 16.01 10.84 -2.61
CA ALA A 71 16.76 9.74 -3.21
C ALA A 71 17.90 9.24 -2.29
N GLN A 72 18.62 10.16 -1.62
CA GLN A 72 19.63 9.81 -0.61
C GLN A 72 19.03 9.04 0.57
N ILE A 73 17.89 9.51 1.10
CA ILE A 73 17.18 8.81 2.19
C ILE A 73 16.77 7.41 1.76
N ILE A 74 16.24 7.24 0.54
CA ILE A 74 15.84 5.93 0.00
C ILE A 74 17.06 4.99 -0.13
N ALA A 75 18.20 5.50 -0.60
CA ALA A 75 19.43 4.71 -0.67
C ALA A 75 19.87 4.22 0.71
N GLN A 76 19.88 5.11 1.71
CA GLN A 76 20.23 4.76 3.08
C GLN A 76 19.27 3.71 3.69
N LEU A 77 17.97 3.82 3.42
CA LEU A 77 16.99 2.84 3.90
C LEU A 77 17.16 1.47 3.24
N ARG A 78 17.54 1.42 1.96
CA ARG A 78 17.86 0.16 1.26
C ARG A 78 19.10 -0.50 1.85
N ASP A 79 20.15 0.25 2.15
CA ASP A 79 21.34 -0.29 2.81
C ASP A 79 21.02 -0.87 4.20
N GLN A 80 20.17 -0.19 4.97
CA GLN A 80 19.68 -0.71 6.25
C GLN A 80 18.85 -2.00 6.09
N GLN A 81 18.00 -2.04 5.06
CA GLN A 81 17.20 -3.24 4.75
C GLN A 81 18.11 -4.42 4.41
N THR A 82 19.12 -4.24 3.55
CA THR A 82 20.07 -5.31 3.20
C THR A 82 20.87 -5.78 4.41
N GLN A 83 21.31 -4.86 5.29
CA GLN A 83 22.00 -5.24 6.53
C GLN A 83 21.10 -6.10 7.43
N LYS A 84 19.83 -5.73 7.57
CA LYS A 84 18.86 -6.47 8.39
C LYS A 84 18.46 -7.81 7.77
N GLU A 85 18.34 -7.88 6.46
CA GLU A 85 18.11 -9.13 5.73
C GLU A 85 19.31 -10.08 5.85
N ALA A 86 20.54 -9.56 5.82
CA ALA A 86 21.75 -10.34 6.03
C ALA A 86 21.87 -10.85 7.47
N GLU A 87 21.55 -10.02 8.47
CA GLU A 87 21.48 -10.44 9.89
C GLU A 87 20.42 -11.52 10.10
N LEU A 88 19.24 -11.36 9.52
CA LEU A 88 18.16 -12.36 9.58
C LEU A 88 18.57 -13.66 8.89
N ASN A 89 19.24 -13.59 7.73
CA ASN A 89 19.75 -14.75 7.03
C ASN A 89 20.85 -15.47 7.83
N ALA A 90 21.76 -14.71 8.47
CA ALA A 90 22.79 -15.27 9.35
C ALA A 90 22.16 -15.99 10.56
N ALA A 91 21.17 -15.36 11.21
CA ALA A 91 20.43 -15.97 12.31
C ALA A 91 19.67 -17.24 11.89
N ASN A 92 19.16 -17.29 10.66
CA ASN A 92 18.50 -18.50 10.13
C ASN A 92 19.51 -19.60 9.73
N ALA A 93 20.72 -19.22 9.33
CA ALA A 93 21.79 -20.16 8.99
C ALA A 93 22.45 -20.78 10.24
N GLU A 94 22.39 -20.10 11.39
CA GLU A 94 22.73 -20.67 12.69
C GLU A 94 21.77 -21.83 13.01
N THR A 95 22.22 -23.05 12.71
CA THR A 95 21.47 -24.27 12.97
C THR A 95 21.63 -24.65 14.46
N PHE A 96 20.61 -25.21 15.10
CA PHE A 96 20.66 -25.56 16.53
C PHE A 96 21.89 -26.41 16.91
N GLU A 97 22.41 -27.22 15.99
CA GLU A 97 23.64 -27.99 16.15
C GLU A 97 24.90 -27.13 16.36
N SER A 98 25.03 -25.96 15.71
CA SER A 98 26.17 -25.07 15.94
C SER A 98 26.07 -24.38 17.32
N TRP A 99 24.86 -24.02 17.74
CA TRP A 99 24.61 -23.51 19.08
C TRP A 99 24.85 -24.57 20.17
N GLN A 100 24.44 -25.82 19.92
CA GLN A 100 24.60 -26.95 20.83
C GLN A 100 26.05 -27.45 20.90
N ALA A 101 26.83 -27.35 19.82
CA ALA A 101 28.26 -27.65 19.80
C ALA A 101 29.13 -26.57 20.48
N MET A 102 28.64 -25.33 20.56
CA MET A 102 29.30 -24.22 21.28
C MET A 102 28.88 -24.11 22.75
N GLN A 103 27.88 -24.89 23.19
CA GLN A 103 27.66 -25.11 24.61
C GLN A 103 28.81 -25.97 25.17
N PRO A 104 29.46 -25.57 26.27
CA PRO A 104 30.43 -26.44 26.94
C PRO A 104 29.69 -27.70 27.40
N GLN A 105 29.89 -28.81 26.69
CA GLN A 105 29.45 -30.13 27.12
C GLN A 105 30.15 -30.40 28.46
N ALA A 106 29.43 -30.21 29.56
CA ALA A 106 29.73 -30.89 30.81
C ALA A 106 29.64 -32.39 30.50
N SER A 107 30.81 -32.98 30.29
CA SER A 107 31.03 -34.37 29.92
C SER A 107 30.26 -35.31 30.84
N GLN A 108 29.34 -36.09 30.25
CA GLN A 108 28.81 -37.29 30.88
C GLN A 108 29.93 -38.31 31.01
N GLY A 109 30.48 -38.42 32.22
CA GLY A 109 31.38 -39.50 32.61
C GLY A 109 30.58 -40.76 32.95
N THR A 110 30.72 -41.79 32.12
CA THR A 110 30.43 -43.18 32.49
C THR A 110 31.60 -43.73 33.28
N THR A 111 31.45 -43.95 34.60
CA THR A 111 32.04 -45.10 35.31
C THR A 111 31.36 -45.28 36.66
N SER A 112 30.76 -46.45 36.82
CA SER A 112 30.34 -47.08 38.06
C SER A 112 31.51 -47.26 39.06
N GLN A 113 31.44 -46.66 40.24
CA GLN A 113 31.86 -47.27 41.52
C GLN A 113 31.43 -46.38 42.71
N GLY A 114 30.82 -47.02 43.72
CA GLY A 114 29.93 -46.39 44.69
C GLY A 114 30.56 -45.63 45.85
N ILE A 115 29.71 -44.80 46.48
CA ILE A 115 29.89 -44.14 47.78
C ILE A 115 28.52 -44.16 48.49
N PRO A 116 28.46 -44.41 49.81
CA PRO A 116 27.29 -44.94 50.49
C PRO A 116 26.20 -43.92 50.84
N ILE A 117 25.00 -44.48 51.00
CA ILE A 117 23.76 -43.93 51.57
C ILE A 117 24.02 -42.99 52.75
N SER A 118 23.48 -41.77 52.65
CA SER A 118 22.90 -41.07 53.81
C SER A 118 21.46 -40.70 53.46
N SER A 119 20.54 -41.45 54.04
CA SER A 119 19.10 -41.29 53.93
C SER A 119 18.60 -40.27 54.95
N GLU A 120 17.88 -39.24 54.51
CA GLU A 120 16.92 -38.53 55.34
C GLU A 120 15.57 -38.35 54.60
N PRO A 121 14.42 -38.64 55.25
CA PRO A 121 13.15 -38.85 54.55
C PRO A 121 12.11 -37.72 54.72
N SER A 122 11.16 -37.71 53.77
CA SER A 122 9.76 -37.23 53.87
C SER A 122 9.58 -35.71 53.94
N THR A 123 8.55 -35.07 53.37
CA THR A 123 7.14 -35.38 53.06
C THR A 123 6.73 -34.48 51.87
N GLY A 124 6.00 -34.93 50.85
CA GLY A 124 4.57 -35.18 50.93
C GLY A 124 3.75 -33.89 50.78
N TYR A 125 3.62 -33.34 49.56
CA TYR A 125 2.53 -32.42 49.21
C TYR A 125 1.97 -32.72 47.82
N THR A 126 0.65 -32.87 47.80
CA THR A 126 -0.25 -33.23 46.71
C THR A 126 -0.47 -32.07 45.73
N PRO A 127 -0.75 -32.35 44.43
CA PRO A 127 -1.27 -31.33 43.52
C PRO A 127 -2.77 -31.11 43.77
N THR A 128 -3.14 -29.91 44.24
CA THR A 128 -4.54 -29.48 44.33
C THR A 128 -4.93 -28.74 43.06
N THR A 129 -5.84 -29.36 42.32
CA THR A 129 -6.73 -28.77 41.33
C THR A 129 -7.55 -27.64 41.94
N SER A 130 -7.60 -26.46 41.32
CA SER A 130 -8.65 -25.48 41.60
C SER A 130 -8.88 -24.54 40.42
N SER A 131 -10.05 -24.74 39.77
CA SER A 131 -10.75 -23.75 38.96
C SER A 131 -10.98 -22.46 39.75
N SER A 132 -10.85 -21.31 39.09
CA SER A 132 -11.95 -20.36 38.86
C SER A 132 -11.42 -19.03 38.32
N GLU A 133 -12.04 -18.60 37.21
CA GLU A 133 -12.00 -17.27 36.60
C GLU A 133 -12.53 -16.18 37.56
N PRO A 134 -12.21 -14.89 37.36
CA PRO A 134 -13.07 -14.10 36.46
C PRO A 134 -12.36 -13.03 35.60
N SER A 135 -12.76 -13.02 34.32
CA SER A 135 -13.15 -11.84 33.52
C SER A 135 -12.80 -10.45 34.08
N THR A 136 -11.75 -9.85 33.54
CA THR A 136 -11.54 -8.40 33.57
C THR A 136 -12.27 -7.77 32.39
N GLY A 137 -13.35 -7.05 32.71
CA GLY A 137 -14.17 -6.33 31.76
C GLY A 137 -13.38 -5.24 31.04
N TYR A 138 -13.33 -5.33 29.71
CA TYR A 138 -13.05 -4.19 28.86
C TYR A 138 -14.27 -3.26 28.86
N THR A 139 -14.11 -2.09 29.46
CA THR A 139 -15.02 -0.97 29.28
C THR A 139 -14.75 -0.33 27.92
N PRO A 140 -15.74 -0.14 27.04
CA PRO A 140 -15.57 0.76 25.90
C PRO A 140 -15.64 2.20 26.42
N THR A 141 -14.55 2.95 26.29
CA THR A 141 -14.53 4.41 26.47
C THR A 141 -15.38 5.06 25.38
N THR A 142 -16.62 5.36 25.74
CA THR A 142 -17.52 6.27 25.02
C THR A 142 -16.95 7.69 25.07
N SER A 143 -16.21 8.04 24.02
CA SER A 143 -15.82 9.44 23.76
C SER A 143 -17.03 10.19 23.20
N SER A 144 -17.79 10.82 24.09
CA SER A 144 -18.87 11.75 23.73
C SER A 144 -18.47 13.17 24.09
N SER A 145 -18.71 14.07 23.13
CA SER A 145 -18.97 15.51 23.27
C SER A 145 -17.87 16.44 23.77
N SER A 146 -17.39 17.29 22.85
CA SER A 146 -17.26 18.73 23.12
C SER A 146 -17.51 19.50 21.82
N SER A 147 -18.73 20.01 21.69
CA SER A 147 -19.06 21.12 20.80
C SER A 147 -18.62 22.42 21.49
N ALA A 148 -17.72 23.17 20.86
CA ALA A 148 -17.50 24.61 21.05
C ALA A 148 -16.86 25.10 19.74
N ASP A 149 -17.61 25.77 18.87
CA ASP A 149 -17.73 27.23 18.85
C ASP A 149 -16.40 27.93 18.53
N ARG A 150 -16.18 28.24 17.24
CA ARG A 150 -15.92 29.62 16.80
C ARG A 150 -15.75 29.73 15.29
N SER A 151 -16.64 30.54 14.72
CA SER A 151 -16.42 31.40 13.56
C SER A 151 -14.96 31.83 13.39
N THR A 152 -14.39 31.67 12.19
CA THR A 152 -13.55 32.70 11.56
C THR A 152 -13.57 32.50 10.06
N THR A 153 -14.40 33.27 9.38
CA THR A 153 -14.20 33.68 7.99
C THR A 153 -13.04 34.67 7.90
N PRO A 154 -12.15 34.51 6.91
CA PRO A 154 -11.63 35.64 6.14
C PRO A 154 -12.09 35.43 4.69
N SER A 155 -13.07 36.15 4.15
CA SER A 155 -13.14 37.58 3.81
C SER A 155 -11.86 38.16 3.22
N SER A 156 -12.02 38.68 1.99
CA SER A 156 -11.10 39.51 1.19
C SER A 156 -9.98 38.73 0.47
N ALA A 157 -9.67 38.97 -0.80
CA ALA A 157 -10.24 39.80 -1.84
C ALA A 157 -9.57 39.32 -3.14
N VAL A 158 -10.36 39.21 -4.20
CA VAL A 158 -9.83 39.04 -5.56
C VAL A 158 -9.70 40.44 -6.15
N PRO A 159 -8.49 40.94 -6.48
CA PRO A 159 -8.36 42.05 -7.38
C PRO A 159 -8.42 41.54 -8.83
N SER A 160 -9.40 42.07 -9.55
CA SER A 160 -9.43 42.09 -11.01
C SER A 160 -8.30 42.94 -11.57
N GLY A 161 -7.69 42.46 -12.65
CA GLY A 161 -7.10 43.31 -13.69
C GLY A 161 -5.59 43.42 -13.70
N ALA A 162 -4.95 42.79 -14.69
CA ALA A 162 -4.07 43.49 -15.63
C ALA A 162 -3.63 42.53 -16.73
N THR A 163 -4.07 42.86 -17.95
CA THR A 163 -3.56 42.41 -19.24
C THR A 163 -2.03 42.49 -19.29
N HIS A 164 -1.38 41.40 -19.71
CA HIS A 164 -0.09 41.47 -20.39
C HIS A 164 -0.26 40.94 -21.81
N ASP A 165 -0.43 41.90 -22.72
CA ASP A 165 0.01 41.78 -24.09
C ASP A 165 1.54 41.71 -24.07
N GLN A 166 2.10 40.67 -24.66
CA GLN A 166 3.42 40.74 -25.27
C GLN A 166 3.55 39.67 -26.34
N SER A 167 3.26 40.12 -27.55
CA SER A 167 3.74 39.55 -28.79
C SER A 167 5.28 39.63 -28.82
N ALA A 168 5.96 38.50 -29.01
CA ALA A 168 7.29 38.49 -29.62
C ALA A 168 7.59 37.10 -30.21
N THR A 169 7.49 37.06 -31.53
CA THR A 169 8.06 36.09 -32.46
C THR A 169 9.52 35.76 -32.18
N SER A 170 9.88 34.47 -32.23
CA SER A 170 11.21 33.95 -32.61
C SER A 170 11.02 32.46 -32.93
N ALA A 171 10.83 32.12 -34.20
CA ALA A 171 11.87 31.55 -35.06
C ALA A 171 12.23 30.10 -34.68
N ALA A 172 11.86 29.19 -35.59
CA ALA A 172 12.17 27.77 -35.57
C ALA A 172 13.68 27.48 -35.46
N PRO A 173 14.04 26.22 -35.17
CA PRO A 173 14.49 25.42 -36.30
C PRO A 173 13.75 24.09 -36.45
N SER A 174 13.37 23.84 -37.68
CA SER A 174 13.01 22.56 -38.26
C SER A 174 14.13 21.53 -38.02
N PHE A 175 13.84 20.46 -37.28
CA PHE A 175 14.65 19.25 -37.28
C PHE A 175 13.91 18.15 -38.01
N THR A 176 14.02 18.19 -39.34
CA THR A 176 13.82 17.05 -40.22
C THR A 176 14.94 16.05 -40.01
N GLY A 177 14.57 14.79 -39.78
CA GLY A 177 15.42 13.65 -40.11
C GLY A 177 16.31 13.12 -39.00
N ARG A 178 15.90 11.97 -38.45
CA ARG A 178 16.78 10.78 -38.37
C ARG A 178 15.92 9.55 -38.09
N ALA A 179 15.66 8.82 -39.18
CA ALA A 179 15.42 7.40 -39.12
C ALA A 179 16.68 6.75 -38.53
N TYR A 180 16.55 6.09 -37.38
CA TYR A 180 17.51 5.07 -36.97
C TYR A 180 16.99 3.75 -37.53
N ASP A 181 17.58 3.42 -38.67
CA ASP A 181 17.80 2.06 -39.14
C ASP A 181 18.57 1.31 -38.04
N VAL A 182 17.99 0.23 -37.51
CA VAL A 182 18.72 -0.77 -36.72
C VAL A 182 18.78 -2.01 -37.57
N SER A 183 19.88 -2.09 -38.31
CA SER A 183 20.38 -3.30 -38.96
C SER A 183 20.73 -4.35 -37.89
N GLU A 184 19.97 -5.44 -37.90
CA GLU A 184 20.40 -6.85 -37.97
C GLU A 184 21.87 -7.18 -37.65
N SER A 185 22.06 -8.11 -36.69
CA SER A 185 23.11 -9.15 -36.55
C SER A 185 23.28 -9.47 -35.05
N THR A 186 23.36 -10.67 -34.49
CA THR A 186 23.47 -12.06 -34.95
C THR A 186 23.43 -12.94 -33.68
N ASP A 187 22.84 -14.13 -33.80
CA ASP A 187 23.19 -15.38 -33.11
C ASP A 187 23.28 -15.45 -31.56
N VAL A 188 22.22 -15.98 -30.94
CA VAL A 188 22.36 -16.99 -29.87
C VAL A 188 21.42 -18.16 -30.17
N SER A 189 22.02 -19.23 -30.69
CA SER A 189 21.46 -20.57 -30.74
C SER A 189 21.39 -21.16 -29.32
N GLY A 190 20.23 -21.68 -28.91
CA GLY A 190 20.11 -22.34 -27.61
C GLY A 190 18.71 -22.81 -27.22
N SER A 191 18.24 -23.87 -27.87
CA SER A 191 17.33 -24.93 -27.33
C SER A 191 15.95 -24.55 -26.76
N GLY A 192 14.95 -24.60 -27.66
CA GLY A 192 13.89 -25.61 -27.63
C GLY A 192 12.89 -25.65 -26.46
N LEU A 193 11.79 -24.89 -26.59
CA LEU A 193 10.49 -25.20 -26.00
C LEU A 193 9.38 -24.80 -26.99
N PRO A 194 8.38 -25.66 -27.28
CA PRO A 194 7.30 -25.32 -28.20
C PRO A 194 6.33 -24.31 -27.54
N ASN A 195 6.33 -23.09 -28.08
CA ASN A 195 5.41 -22.02 -27.71
C ASN A 195 4.11 -22.17 -28.52
N ASN A 196 3.02 -22.54 -27.85
CA ASN A 196 1.67 -22.48 -28.40
C ASN A 196 0.90 -21.36 -27.69
N SER A 197 0.96 -20.14 -28.24
CA SER A 197 -0.12 -19.15 -28.22
C SER A 197 0.25 -18.00 -29.15
N SER A 198 0.25 -18.34 -30.43
CA SER A 198 0.11 -17.41 -31.54
C SER A 198 -1.35 -16.96 -31.66
N VAL A 199 -1.64 -15.75 -31.19
CA VAL A 199 -2.74 -14.89 -31.65
C VAL A 199 -2.19 -13.47 -31.47
N GLY A 200 -1.86 -12.66 -32.46
CA GLY A 200 -2.33 -12.52 -33.82
C GLY A 200 -2.36 -11.01 -34.08
N GLY A 201 -1.55 -10.51 -35.02
CA GLY A 201 -1.73 -9.19 -35.61
C GLY A 201 -1.25 -7.97 -34.81
N GLN A 202 0.03 -7.64 -34.94
CA GLN A 202 0.50 -6.26 -34.83
C GLN A 202 -0.13 -5.46 -35.98
N SER A 203 -1.30 -4.87 -35.73
CA SER A 203 -1.81 -3.79 -36.59
C SER A 203 -1.21 -2.50 -36.06
N SER A 204 -0.24 -1.95 -36.78
CA SER A 204 0.20 -0.56 -36.68
C SER A 204 -0.96 0.35 -37.11
N ALA A 205 -2.02 0.36 -36.31
CA ALA A 205 -3.19 1.19 -36.51
C ALA A 205 -2.82 2.61 -36.11
N ALA A 206 -3.17 3.58 -36.97
CA ALA A 206 -3.04 5.01 -36.68
C ALA A 206 -3.52 5.29 -35.24
N VAL A 207 -2.79 6.09 -34.48
CA VAL A 207 -3.13 6.42 -33.09
C VAL A 207 -3.92 7.73 -33.09
N LYS A 208 -5.04 7.77 -32.35
CA LYS A 208 -5.84 8.98 -32.13
C LYS A 208 -5.84 9.33 -30.63
N THR A 209 -5.67 10.60 -30.31
CA THR A 209 -5.64 11.07 -28.93
C THR A 209 -7.07 11.30 -28.41
N CYS A 210 -7.38 10.80 -27.21
CA CYS A 210 -8.69 10.96 -26.61
C CYS A 210 -8.96 12.42 -26.21
N PRO A 211 -10.07 13.05 -26.64
CA PRO A 211 -10.34 14.46 -26.34
C PRO A 211 -10.71 14.73 -24.87
N ASN A 212 -11.03 13.69 -24.08
CA ASN A 212 -11.43 13.86 -22.68
C ASN A 212 -10.23 13.76 -21.71
N CYS A 213 -9.31 12.82 -21.94
CA CYS A 213 -8.20 12.56 -21.02
C CYS A 213 -6.81 12.62 -21.65
N SER A 214 -6.70 12.95 -22.94
CA SER A 214 -5.44 13.03 -23.71
C SER A 214 -4.65 11.72 -23.79
N TYR A 215 -5.28 10.58 -23.48
CA TYR A 215 -4.65 9.26 -23.63
C TYR A 215 -4.63 8.84 -25.10
N ASP A 216 -3.53 8.23 -25.53
CA ASP A 216 -3.35 7.73 -26.90
C ASP A 216 -4.07 6.39 -27.09
N VAL A 217 -4.96 6.33 -28.07
CA VAL A 217 -5.81 5.17 -28.31
C VAL A 217 -5.69 4.74 -29.79
N PRO A 218 -5.62 3.44 -30.11
CA PRO A 218 -5.60 3.00 -31.50
C PRO A 218 -6.87 3.47 -32.24
N ALA A 219 -6.74 3.85 -33.52
CA ALA A 219 -7.83 4.42 -34.33
C ALA A 219 -9.05 3.51 -34.42
N SER A 220 -8.84 2.19 -34.35
CA SER A 220 -9.88 1.16 -34.36
C SER A 220 -10.64 1.01 -33.04
N ALA A 221 -10.21 1.65 -31.95
CA ALA A 221 -10.93 1.57 -30.68
C ALA A 221 -12.23 2.38 -30.72
N ALA A 222 -13.32 1.75 -30.29
CA ALA A 222 -14.62 2.39 -30.09
C ALA A 222 -14.72 3.16 -28.78
N PHE A 223 -13.88 2.86 -27.78
CA PHE A 223 -13.87 3.48 -26.45
C PHE A 223 -12.45 3.70 -25.94
N CYS A 224 -12.25 4.77 -25.14
CA CYS A 224 -10.99 5.05 -24.49
C CYS A 224 -10.80 4.14 -23.26
N PRO A 225 -9.70 3.38 -23.15
CA PRO A 225 -9.46 2.49 -22.00
C PRO A 225 -9.15 3.25 -20.71
N ASN A 226 -8.75 4.52 -20.81
CA ASN A 226 -8.39 5.32 -19.64
C ASN A 226 -9.61 6.00 -18.99
N CYS A 227 -10.52 6.58 -19.79
CA CYS A 227 -11.65 7.36 -19.26
C CYS A 227 -13.04 6.84 -19.68
N GLY A 228 -13.13 5.76 -20.47
CA GLY A 228 -14.39 5.17 -20.92
C GLY A 228 -15.14 5.97 -21.99
N ASN A 229 -14.62 7.12 -22.44
CA ASN A 229 -15.30 7.94 -23.44
C ASN A 229 -15.35 7.24 -24.81
N ARG A 230 -16.47 7.40 -25.53
CA ARG A 230 -16.64 6.78 -26.85
C ARG A 230 -15.85 7.54 -27.91
N MET A 231 -15.09 6.82 -28.72
CA MET A 231 -14.19 7.35 -29.73
C MET A 231 -14.83 7.22 -31.12
N VAL A 232 -15.91 7.99 -31.34
CA VAL A 232 -16.62 8.11 -32.63
C VAL A 232 -16.03 9.20 -33.52
#